data_AF-A0A7V9VD56-F1
#
_entry.id   AF-A0A7V9VD56-F1
#
_cell.length_a   1.000
_cell.length_b   1.000
_cell.length_c   1.000
_cell.angle_alpha   90.00
_cell.angle_beta   90.00
_cell.angle_gamma   90.00
#
_symmetry.space_group_name_H-M   'P 1'
#
loop_
_entity.id
_entity.type
_entity.pdbx_description
1 polymer ?
#
loop_
_entity_poly.entity_id
_entity_poly.type
_entity_poly.pdbx_seq_one_letter_code
_entity_poly.pdbx_strand_id
1 'polypeptide(L)'
;MTILPWRPFPIMTLTIRQFLVGRAVRIVAALAAVPLLFALVYRINSEWSTVYAFLVDRVFLDVFSPTLLPIMVLILATGALGNEVEDRTLLYLTLKPRTRLRIVLEKFGGILLVAVPTILAGLALAFALASTAPGPRRLIDRGLDQPDLMPVFVAAMVAAFFGIVAFAAIFLAVSLFVPRALLVGIVYAFAWESLLGRFIGGIRLISIRHYVQSIFVSMLDDPDWTIANAFTARAAMVTILVAVVLSIALATWRLGRMQLD
;
A
#
# COMPACT_ATOMS: atom_id res chain seq x y z
N MET A 1 -27.27 -27.85 5.46
CA MET A 1 -25.81 -27.63 5.61
C MET A 1 -25.11 -28.17 4.37
N THR A 2 -24.84 -27.31 3.39
CA THR A 2 -24.17 -27.69 2.13
C THR A 2 -22.65 -27.70 2.36
N ILE A 3 -22.10 -28.91 2.44
CA ILE A 3 -20.66 -29.18 2.46
C ILE A 3 -20.15 -28.92 1.04
N LEU A 4 -19.62 -27.72 0.77
CA LEU A 4 -18.97 -27.40 -0.50
C LEU A 4 -17.59 -28.09 -0.53
N PRO A 5 -17.38 -29.15 -1.34
CA PRO A 5 -16.25 -30.04 -1.16
C PRO A 5 -14.93 -29.52 -1.75
N TRP A 6 -14.90 -28.37 -2.44
CA TRP A 6 -13.69 -27.87 -3.09
C TRP A 6 -13.61 -26.35 -3.05
N ARG A 7 -13.05 -25.79 -1.98
CA ARG A 7 -12.48 -24.43 -2.03
C ARG A 7 -11.00 -24.55 -2.40
N PRO A 8 -10.56 -24.11 -3.59
CA PRO A 8 -9.18 -24.28 -4.03
C PRO A 8 -8.18 -23.55 -3.12
N PHE A 9 -8.62 -22.50 -2.40
CA PHE A 9 -7.80 -21.66 -1.51
C PHE A 9 -8.49 -21.46 -0.14
N PRO A 10 -8.48 -22.47 0.74
CA PRO A 10 -9.19 -22.39 2.02
C PRO A 10 -8.56 -21.38 2.98
N ILE A 11 -7.22 -21.19 2.98
CA ILE A 11 -6.54 -20.25 3.88
C ILE A 11 -6.82 -18.82 3.43
N MET A 12 -6.81 -18.57 2.11
CA MET A 12 -7.17 -17.28 1.54
C MET A 12 -8.61 -16.89 1.94
N THR A 13 -9.55 -17.83 1.86
CA THR A 13 -10.95 -17.57 2.22
C THR A 13 -11.13 -17.24 3.71
N LEU A 14 -10.41 -17.93 4.58
CA LEU A 14 -10.41 -17.64 6.02
C LEU A 14 -9.79 -16.29 6.33
N THR A 15 -8.66 -15.98 5.70
CA THR A 15 -7.95 -14.70 5.86
C THR A 15 -8.84 -13.53 5.44
N ILE A 16 -9.55 -13.66 4.31
CA ILE A 16 -10.54 -12.66 3.86
C ILE A 16 -11.65 -12.47 4.90
N ARG A 17 -12.23 -13.55 5.42
CA ARG A 17 -13.29 -13.47 6.45
C ARG A 17 -12.79 -12.82 7.74
N GLN A 18 -11.59 -13.17 8.19
CA GLN A 18 -10.95 -12.58 9.36
C GLN A 18 -10.73 -11.08 9.17
N PHE A 19 -10.30 -10.66 7.99
CA PHE A 19 -10.13 -9.25 7.67
C PHE A 19 -11.47 -8.50 7.58
N LEU A 20 -12.44 -9.01 6.83
CA LEU A 20 -13.74 -8.34 6.63
C LEU A 20 -14.50 -8.08 7.93
N VAL A 21 -14.35 -8.96 8.93
CA VAL A 21 -14.98 -8.81 10.27
C VAL A 21 -14.02 -8.13 11.26
N GLY A 22 -12.74 -8.05 10.93
CA GLY A 22 -11.67 -7.57 11.80
C GLY A 22 -11.68 -6.06 12.02
N ARG A 23 -11.16 -5.63 13.17
CA ARG A 23 -10.90 -4.21 13.47
C ARG A 23 -9.90 -3.59 12.47
N ALA A 24 -8.95 -4.38 11.98
CA ALA A 24 -7.91 -3.95 11.04
C ALA A 24 -8.49 -3.35 9.75
N VAL A 25 -9.47 -3.99 9.10
CA VAL A 25 -10.07 -3.46 7.87
C VAL A 25 -10.84 -2.17 8.11
N ARG A 26 -11.52 -2.04 9.26
CA ARG A 26 -12.20 -0.79 9.61
C ARG A 26 -11.22 0.36 9.79
N ILE A 27 -10.08 0.11 10.45
CA ILE A 27 -9.01 1.11 10.60
C ILE A 27 -8.44 1.47 9.23
N VAL A 28 -8.16 0.47 8.37
CA VAL A 28 -7.63 0.71 7.03
C VAL A 28 -8.62 1.45 6.14
N ALA A 29 -9.91 1.14 6.22
CA ALA A 29 -10.95 1.89 5.52
C ALA A 29 -11.05 3.33 6.02
N ALA A 30 -10.92 3.57 7.33
CA ALA A 30 -10.87 4.92 7.89
C ALA A 30 -9.63 5.69 7.41
N LEU A 31 -8.46 5.05 7.36
CA LEU A 31 -7.23 5.64 6.82
C LEU A 31 -7.33 5.89 5.30
N ALA A 32 -7.97 4.99 4.55
CA ALA A 32 -8.22 5.14 3.12
C ALA A 32 -9.21 6.28 2.82
N ALA A 33 -10.01 6.71 3.80
CA ALA A 33 -10.85 7.90 3.72
C ALA A 33 -10.06 9.20 3.99
N VAL A 34 -8.81 9.16 4.46
CA VAL A 34 -8.02 10.38 4.72
C VAL A 34 -7.82 11.21 3.44
N PRO A 35 -7.40 10.65 2.29
CA PRO A 35 -7.34 11.43 1.04
C PRO A 35 -8.67 12.07 0.65
N LEU A 36 -9.79 11.40 0.96
CA LEU A 36 -11.14 11.94 0.72
C LEU A 36 -11.42 13.17 1.60
N LEU A 37 -11.00 13.15 2.87
CA LEU A 37 -11.09 14.32 3.74
C LEU A 37 -10.25 15.48 3.20
N PHE A 38 -9.06 15.21 2.69
CA PHE A 38 -8.21 16.23 2.05
C PHE A 38 -8.91 16.81 0.82
N ALA A 39 -9.52 15.98 -0.03
CA ALA A 39 -10.30 16.44 -1.18
C ALA A 39 -11.50 17.30 -0.77
N LEU A 40 -12.17 16.97 0.35
CA LEU A 40 -13.26 17.77 0.91
C LEU A 40 -12.77 19.15 1.39
N VAL A 41 -11.64 19.19 2.09
CA VAL A 41 -11.00 20.44 2.53
C VAL A 41 -10.60 21.29 1.32
N TYR A 42 -10.01 20.67 0.30
CA TYR A 42 -9.65 21.36 -0.94
C TYR A 42 -10.87 21.96 -1.63
N ARG A 43 -12.00 21.25 -1.67
CA ARG A 43 -13.25 21.76 -2.26
C ARG A 43 -13.73 23.05 -1.59
N ILE A 44 -13.57 23.16 -0.28
CA ILE A 44 -13.95 24.36 0.48
C ILE A 44 -12.98 25.52 0.20
N ASN A 45 -11.71 25.22 -0.08
CA ASN A 45 -10.65 26.21 -0.21
C ASN A 45 -9.80 26.03 -1.49
N SER A 46 -10.47 25.96 -2.63
CA SER A 46 -9.86 25.59 -3.93
C SER A 46 -9.02 26.69 -4.58
N GLU A 47 -8.91 27.87 -3.96
CA GLU A 47 -8.17 29.02 -4.49
C GLU A 47 -6.64 28.92 -4.33
N TRP A 48 -6.15 28.06 -3.43
CA TRP A 48 -4.73 28.04 -3.03
C TRP A 48 -3.84 27.25 -3.99
N SER A 49 -4.42 26.34 -4.78
CA SER A 49 -3.68 25.51 -5.73
C SER A 49 -4.60 24.96 -6.79
N THR A 50 -4.04 24.61 -7.96
CA THR A 50 -4.79 23.86 -8.97
C THR A 50 -5.12 22.47 -8.45
N VAL A 51 -6.22 21.89 -8.95
CA VAL A 51 -6.62 20.51 -8.59
C VAL A 51 -5.48 19.53 -8.90
N TYR A 52 -4.80 19.77 -10.02
CA TYR A 52 -3.64 19.00 -10.46
C TYR A 52 -2.50 19.01 -9.43
N ALA A 53 -2.01 20.20 -9.05
CA ALA A 53 -0.94 20.34 -8.06
C ALA A 53 -1.35 19.76 -6.69
N PHE A 54 -2.60 19.98 -6.28
CA PHE A 54 -3.13 19.42 -5.05
C PHE A 54 -3.09 17.88 -5.04
N LEU A 55 -3.55 17.23 -6.11
CA LEU A 55 -3.58 15.77 -6.22
C LEU A 55 -2.17 15.16 -6.30
N VAL A 56 -1.28 15.80 -7.07
CA VAL A 56 0.09 15.34 -7.29
C VAL A 56 0.93 15.52 -6.02
N ASP A 57 1.06 16.75 -5.53
CA ASP A 57 1.95 17.08 -4.42
C ASP A 57 1.36 16.64 -3.09
N ARG A 58 0.18 17.18 -2.74
CA ARG A 58 -0.36 17.06 -1.38
C ARG A 58 -0.95 15.68 -1.12
N VAL A 59 -1.74 15.19 -2.07
CA VAL A 59 -2.42 13.90 -1.88
C VAL A 59 -1.44 12.75 -2.12
N PHE A 60 -0.84 12.65 -3.31
CA PHE A 60 -0.06 11.47 -3.66
C PHE A 60 1.37 11.47 -3.09
N LEU A 61 2.15 12.51 -3.37
CA LEU A 61 3.60 12.54 -3.05
C LEU A 61 3.88 12.79 -1.57
N ASP A 62 3.18 13.71 -0.92
CA ASP A 62 3.46 14.15 0.46
C ASP A 62 2.81 13.27 1.53
N VAL A 63 1.60 12.77 1.28
CA VAL A 63 0.78 12.10 2.31
C VAL A 63 0.57 10.63 1.98
N PHE A 64 0.05 10.30 0.80
CA PHE A 64 -0.41 8.95 0.48
C PHE A 64 0.75 7.95 0.34
N SER A 65 1.63 8.16 -0.64
CA SER A 65 2.77 7.28 -0.92
C SER A 65 3.71 7.08 0.29
N PRO A 66 4.16 8.15 0.97
CA PRO A 66 5.11 8.02 2.08
C PRO A 66 4.53 7.44 3.36
N THR A 67 3.29 7.79 3.70
CA THR A 67 2.77 7.60 5.07
C THR A 67 1.56 6.68 5.07
N LEU A 68 0.49 7.04 4.37
CA LEU A 68 -0.75 6.28 4.45
C LEU A 68 -0.60 4.87 3.84
N LEU A 69 -0.04 4.79 2.64
CA LEU A 69 0.10 3.53 1.90
C LEU A 69 0.83 2.44 2.71
N PRO A 70 2.03 2.68 3.25
CA PRO A 70 2.72 1.65 4.03
C PRO A 70 2.01 1.35 5.35
N ILE A 71 1.47 2.33 6.07
CA ILE A 71 0.75 2.09 7.33
C ILE A 71 -0.49 1.21 7.10
N MET A 72 -1.29 1.53 6.08
CA MET A 72 -2.48 0.75 5.74
C MET A 72 -2.14 -0.70 5.39
N VAL A 73 -1.09 -0.89 4.58
CA VAL A 73 -0.66 -2.24 4.19
C VAL A 73 -0.04 -3.00 5.36
N LEU A 74 0.72 -2.30 6.22
CA LEU A 74 1.32 -2.88 7.41
C LEU A 74 0.27 -3.48 8.34
N ILE A 75 -0.78 -2.72 8.66
CA ILE A 75 -1.88 -3.16 9.54
C ILE A 75 -2.50 -4.47 9.05
N LEU A 76 -2.74 -4.60 7.74
CA LEU A 76 -3.30 -5.83 7.17
C LEU A 76 -2.26 -6.96 7.16
N ALA A 77 -1.04 -6.69 6.69
CA ALA A 77 -0.02 -7.70 6.51
C ALA A 77 0.44 -8.32 7.84
N THR A 78 0.61 -7.51 8.90
CA THR A 78 0.97 -8.02 10.23
C THR A 78 -0.14 -8.86 10.85
N GLY A 79 -1.40 -8.54 10.58
CA GLY A 79 -2.54 -9.34 11.04
C GLY A 79 -2.69 -10.69 10.33
N ALA A 80 -2.07 -10.87 9.16
CA ALA A 80 -2.22 -12.09 8.36
C ALA A 80 -1.50 -13.30 8.96
N LEU A 81 -0.23 -13.12 9.34
CA LEU A 81 0.62 -14.17 9.94
C LEU A 81 1.06 -13.81 11.36
N GLY A 82 1.21 -12.53 11.71
CA GLY A 82 1.68 -12.12 13.04
C GLY A 82 0.77 -12.59 14.18
N ASN A 83 -0.55 -12.49 13.99
CA ASN A 83 -1.52 -13.00 14.98
C ASN A 83 -1.37 -14.52 15.19
N GLU A 84 -1.11 -15.28 14.12
CA GLU A 84 -0.96 -16.74 14.22
C GLU A 84 0.36 -17.15 14.88
N VAL A 85 1.42 -16.34 14.70
CA VAL A 85 2.69 -16.49 15.42
C VAL A 85 2.49 -16.21 16.91
N GLU A 86 1.77 -15.14 17.24
CA GLU A 86 1.53 -14.71 18.62
C GLU A 86 0.64 -15.70 19.39
N ASP A 87 -0.45 -16.16 18.76
CA ASP A 87 -1.40 -17.11 19.35
C ASP A 87 -0.89 -18.56 19.35
N ARG A 88 0.33 -18.82 18.84
CA ARG A 88 0.89 -20.17 18.61
C ARG A 88 -0.01 -21.09 17.78
N THR A 89 -0.89 -20.51 16.97
CA THR A 89 -1.84 -21.27 16.13
C THR A 89 -1.27 -21.65 14.77
N LEU A 90 -0.07 -21.15 14.42
CA LEU A 90 0.66 -21.57 13.22
C LEU A 90 0.81 -23.09 13.10
N LEU A 91 0.98 -23.80 14.23
CA LEU A 91 1.09 -25.25 14.26
C LEU A 91 -0.10 -25.92 13.55
N TYR A 92 -1.33 -25.47 13.82
CA TYR A 92 -2.55 -26.04 13.23
C TYR A 92 -2.60 -25.91 11.71
N LEU A 93 -1.99 -24.86 11.13
CA LEU A 93 -1.91 -24.69 9.68
C LEU A 93 -0.89 -25.64 9.04
N THR A 94 0.12 -26.06 9.80
CA THR A 94 1.19 -26.95 9.31
C THR A 94 0.90 -28.43 9.44
N LEU A 95 -0.11 -28.81 10.24
CA LEU A 95 -0.58 -30.20 10.38
C LEU A 95 -1.22 -30.76 9.10
N LYS A 96 -1.65 -29.88 8.19
CA LYS A 96 -2.18 -30.28 6.88
C LYS A 96 -1.02 -30.33 5.87
N PRO A 97 -0.87 -31.39 5.06
CA PRO A 97 0.24 -31.53 4.11
C PRO A 97 0.09 -30.50 2.97
N ARG A 98 0.55 -29.28 3.22
CA ARG A 98 0.54 -28.13 2.32
C ARG A 98 1.96 -27.56 2.31
N THR A 99 2.49 -27.27 1.13
CA THR A 99 3.82 -26.66 1.00
C THR A 99 3.84 -25.30 1.69
N ARG A 100 4.95 -24.95 2.35
CA ARG A 100 5.10 -23.66 3.05
C ARG A 100 4.90 -22.48 2.10
N LEU A 101 5.35 -22.62 0.85
CA LEU A 101 5.13 -21.63 -0.21
C LEU A 101 3.63 -21.38 -0.45
N ARG A 102 2.80 -22.43 -0.49
CA ARG A 102 1.36 -22.29 -0.70
C ARG A 102 0.70 -21.54 0.45
N ILE A 103 1.13 -21.74 1.70
CA ILE A 103 0.61 -21.00 2.86
C ILE A 103 0.92 -19.50 2.70
N VAL A 104 2.18 -19.17 2.39
CA VAL A 104 2.62 -17.78 2.20
C VAL A 104 1.87 -17.12 1.03
N LEU A 105 1.72 -17.81 -0.10
CA LEU A 105 0.99 -17.29 -1.26
C LEU A 105 -0.50 -17.10 -0.98
N GLU A 106 -1.16 -18.04 -0.30
CA GLU A 106 -2.59 -17.90 0.05
C GLU A 106 -2.81 -16.74 1.05
N LYS A 107 -1.87 -16.51 1.97
CA LYS A 107 -1.90 -15.37 2.90
C LYS A 107 -1.65 -14.05 2.19
N PHE A 108 -0.63 -13.99 1.35
CA PHE A 108 -0.33 -12.83 0.52
C PHE A 108 -1.51 -12.45 -0.38
N GLY A 109 -2.10 -13.43 -1.06
CA GLY A 109 -3.32 -13.21 -1.88
C GLY A 109 -4.50 -12.72 -1.05
N GLY A 110 -4.69 -13.25 0.17
CA GLY A 110 -5.72 -12.78 1.09
C GLY A 110 -5.52 -11.32 1.52
N ILE A 111 -4.27 -10.88 1.73
CA ILE A 111 -3.95 -9.47 1.99
C ILE A 111 -4.29 -8.62 0.77
N LEU A 112 -3.82 -9.00 -0.42
CA LEU A 112 -4.04 -8.20 -1.64
C LEU A 112 -5.52 -8.04 -1.98
N LEU A 113 -6.32 -9.10 -1.83
CA LEU A 113 -7.75 -9.08 -2.11
C LEU A 113 -8.53 -8.12 -1.19
N VAL A 114 -7.96 -7.72 -0.07
CA VAL A 114 -8.56 -6.74 0.84
C VAL A 114 -7.89 -5.37 0.66
N ALA A 115 -6.56 -5.32 0.69
CA ALA A 115 -5.79 -4.10 0.62
C ALA A 115 -6.01 -3.33 -0.69
N VAL A 116 -5.97 -4.02 -1.83
CA VAL A 116 -6.11 -3.40 -3.15
C VAL A 116 -7.46 -2.68 -3.30
N PRO A 117 -8.63 -3.35 -3.15
CA PRO A 117 -9.89 -2.66 -3.31
C PRO A 117 -10.12 -1.59 -2.25
N THR A 118 -9.77 -1.82 -0.97
CA THR A 118 -10.02 -0.81 0.08
C THR A 118 -9.17 0.45 -0.11
N ILE A 119 -7.87 0.30 -0.35
CA ILE A 119 -6.94 1.44 -0.47
C ILE A 119 -7.18 2.18 -1.79
N LEU A 120 -7.30 1.46 -2.91
CA LEU A 120 -7.51 2.10 -4.21
C LEU A 120 -8.90 2.73 -4.32
N ALA A 121 -9.94 2.15 -3.71
CA ALA A 121 -11.26 2.80 -3.69
C ALA A 121 -11.21 4.12 -2.92
N GLY A 122 -10.55 4.16 -1.76
CA GLY A 122 -10.40 5.40 -0.99
C GLY A 122 -9.68 6.50 -1.77
N LEU A 123 -8.57 6.13 -2.43
CA LEU A 123 -7.84 7.06 -3.30
C LEU A 123 -8.68 7.48 -4.51
N ALA A 124 -9.37 6.56 -5.18
CA ALA A 124 -10.22 6.87 -6.33
C ALA A 124 -11.39 7.79 -5.98
N LEU A 125 -12.01 7.59 -4.81
CA LEU A 125 -13.06 8.48 -4.31
C LEU A 125 -12.51 9.89 -4.02
N ALA A 126 -11.29 10.00 -3.50
CA ALA A 126 -10.65 11.28 -3.29
C ALA A 126 -10.41 12.03 -4.63
N PHE A 127 -9.93 11.31 -5.64
CA PHE A 127 -9.75 11.86 -7.00
C PHE A 127 -11.08 12.30 -7.60
N ALA A 128 -12.11 11.45 -7.54
CA ALA A 128 -13.45 11.77 -8.06
C ALA A 128 -14.08 12.98 -7.33
N LEU A 129 -13.85 13.12 -6.02
CA LEU A 129 -14.34 14.28 -5.29
C LEU A 129 -13.56 15.56 -5.67
N ALA A 130 -12.24 15.47 -5.74
CA ALA A 130 -11.38 16.61 -6.08
C ALA A 130 -11.61 17.10 -7.51
N SER A 131 -11.89 16.21 -8.47
CA SER A 131 -12.18 16.58 -9.86
C SER A 131 -13.48 17.36 -10.03
N THR A 132 -14.40 17.29 -9.07
CA THR A 132 -15.64 18.08 -9.06
C THR A 132 -15.48 19.45 -8.38
N ALA A 133 -14.30 19.76 -7.86
CA ALA A 133 -14.06 21.05 -7.22
C ALA A 133 -14.04 22.18 -8.26
N PRO A 134 -14.54 23.39 -7.93
CA PRO A 134 -14.53 24.53 -8.85
C PRO A 134 -13.11 24.89 -9.32
N GLY A 135 -12.11 24.68 -8.47
CA GLY A 135 -10.75 25.15 -8.72
C GLY A 135 -10.62 26.66 -8.49
N PRO A 136 -9.43 27.23 -8.70
CA PRO A 136 -9.18 28.65 -8.49
C PRO A 136 -10.02 29.52 -9.44
N ARG A 137 -10.86 30.43 -8.91
CA ARG A 137 -11.72 31.32 -9.72
C ARG A 137 -10.93 32.14 -10.73
N ARG A 138 -9.71 32.54 -10.36
CA ARG A 138 -8.80 33.31 -11.23
C ARG A 138 -8.44 32.61 -12.55
N LEU A 139 -8.50 31.28 -12.59
CA LEU A 139 -8.24 30.51 -13.81
C LEU A 139 -9.49 30.42 -14.67
N ILE A 140 -10.66 30.26 -14.04
CA ILE A 140 -11.97 30.29 -14.69
C ILE A 140 -12.19 31.66 -15.35
N ASP A 141 -11.91 32.76 -14.63
CA ASP A 141 -12.06 34.13 -15.13
C ASP A 141 -11.15 34.44 -16.33
N ARG A 142 -10.06 33.68 -16.50
CA ARG A 142 -9.13 33.78 -17.63
C ARG A 142 -9.50 32.87 -18.80
N GLY A 143 -10.57 32.09 -18.69
CA GLY A 143 -11.01 31.14 -19.73
C GLY A 143 -10.01 30.01 -19.96
N LEU A 144 -9.18 29.67 -18.96
CA LEU A 144 -8.26 28.54 -19.07
C LEU A 144 -8.99 27.24 -18.77
N ASP A 145 -8.82 26.25 -19.65
CA ASP A 145 -9.39 24.91 -19.47
C ASP A 145 -8.81 24.24 -18.22
N GLN A 146 -9.64 23.44 -17.53
CA GLN A 146 -9.15 22.58 -16.45
C GLN A 146 -8.23 21.49 -17.04
N PRO A 147 -7.06 21.25 -16.45
CA PRO A 147 -6.13 20.22 -16.93
C PRO A 147 -6.76 18.83 -16.86
N ASP A 148 -6.45 17.96 -17.82
CA ASP A 148 -6.89 16.56 -17.79
C ASP A 148 -6.27 15.84 -16.58
N LEU A 149 -7.13 15.33 -15.70
CA LEU A 149 -6.73 14.66 -14.47
C LEU A 149 -6.59 13.14 -14.66
N MET A 150 -6.99 12.59 -15.81
CA MET A 150 -6.88 11.16 -16.08
C MET A 150 -5.45 10.62 -16.00
N PRO A 151 -4.42 11.29 -16.55
CA PRO A 151 -3.03 10.84 -16.42
C PRO A 151 -2.60 10.73 -14.95
N VAL A 152 -2.94 11.72 -14.12
CA VAL A 152 -2.64 11.72 -12.69
C VAL A 152 -3.32 10.55 -11.99
N PHE A 153 -4.61 10.34 -12.28
CA PHE A 153 -5.38 9.25 -11.69
C PHE A 153 -4.78 7.88 -12.05
N VAL A 154 -4.49 7.62 -13.33
CA VAL A 154 -3.92 6.35 -13.80
C VAL A 154 -2.54 6.12 -13.20
N ALA A 155 -1.66 7.13 -13.23
CA ALA A 155 -0.32 7.04 -12.64
C ALA A 155 -0.41 6.73 -11.14
N ALA A 156 -1.31 7.40 -10.40
CA ALA A 156 -1.49 7.20 -8.97
C ALA A 156 -2.02 5.79 -8.66
N MET A 157 -3.00 5.29 -9.42
CA MET A 157 -3.54 3.94 -9.25
C MET A 157 -2.49 2.86 -9.49
N VAL A 158 -1.69 2.99 -10.56
CA VAL A 158 -0.64 2.03 -10.89
C VAL A 158 0.47 2.06 -9.84
N ALA A 159 0.96 3.24 -9.49
CA ALA A 159 1.98 3.38 -8.45
C ALA A 159 1.50 2.84 -7.10
N ALA A 160 0.28 3.16 -6.69
CA ALA A 160 -0.33 2.66 -5.46
C ALA A 160 -0.45 1.13 -5.48
N PHE A 161 -0.92 0.54 -6.58
CA PHE A 161 -1.02 -0.92 -6.72
C PHE A 161 0.34 -1.61 -6.49
N PHE A 162 1.39 -1.16 -7.19
CA PHE A 162 2.73 -1.72 -7.00
C PHE A 162 3.26 -1.53 -5.57
N GLY A 163 2.96 -0.38 -4.95
CA GLY A 163 3.28 -0.14 -3.56
C GLY A 163 2.57 -1.09 -2.60
N ILE A 164 1.26 -1.36 -2.81
CA ILE A 164 0.49 -2.33 -2.03
C ILE A 164 1.12 -3.72 -2.13
N VAL A 165 1.44 -4.17 -3.34
CA VAL A 165 2.05 -5.48 -3.59
C VAL A 165 3.42 -5.59 -2.90
N ALA A 166 4.27 -4.56 -3.03
CA ALA A 166 5.59 -4.52 -2.41
C ALA A 166 5.51 -4.58 -0.88
N PHE A 167 4.77 -3.64 -0.27
CA PHE A 167 4.65 -3.55 1.18
C PHE A 167 3.97 -4.78 1.78
N ALA A 168 2.97 -5.35 1.09
CA ALA A 168 2.30 -6.55 1.57
C ALA A 168 3.27 -7.74 1.66
N ALA A 169 4.14 -7.92 0.66
CA ALA A 169 5.12 -9.00 0.65
C ALA A 169 6.19 -8.81 1.73
N ILE A 170 6.71 -7.59 1.86
CA ILE A 170 7.75 -7.24 2.84
C ILE A 170 7.21 -7.39 4.26
N PHE A 171 6.07 -6.77 4.57
CA PHE A 171 5.51 -6.81 5.92
C PHE A 171 4.99 -8.19 6.31
N LEU A 172 4.50 -8.98 5.35
CA LEU A 172 4.20 -10.39 5.58
C LEU A 172 5.48 -11.15 6.00
N ALA A 173 6.58 -10.96 5.30
CA ALA A 173 7.86 -11.59 5.66
C ALA A 173 8.34 -11.13 7.04
N VAL A 174 8.30 -9.82 7.32
CA VAL A 174 8.71 -9.22 8.60
C VAL A 174 7.87 -9.76 9.77
N SER A 175 6.57 -10.00 9.58
CA SER A 175 5.67 -10.51 10.62
C SER A 175 6.06 -11.90 11.16
N LEU A 176 6.85 -12.67 10.39
CA LEU A 176 7.41 -13.96 10.81
C LEU A 176 8.68 -13.82 11.67
N PHE A 177 9.32 -12.65 11.66
CA PHE A 177 10.50 -12.35 12.49
C PHE A 177 10.12 -11.59 13.76
N VAL A 178 9.14 -10.69 13.67
CA VAL A 178 8.68 -9.86 14.77
C VAL A 178 7.19 -10.14 15.02
N PRO A 179 6.85 -10.95 16.04
CA PRO A 179 5.46 -11.35 16.29
C PRO A 179 4.56 -10.17 16.68
N ARG A 180 5.13 -9.14 17.29
CA ARG A 180 4.37 -8.01 17.84
C ARG A 180 4.07 -6.98 16.76
N ALA A 181 2.86 -7.04 16.20
CA ALA A 181 2.37 -6.09 15.20
C ALA A 181 2.57 -4.61 15.62
N LEU A 182 2.37 -4.32 16.91
CA LEU A 182 2.57 -2.98 17.48
C LEU A 182 4.04 -2.52 17.39
N LEU A 183 4.99 -3.42 17.62
CA LEU A 183 6.42 -3.08 17.50
C LEU A 183 6.82 -2.83 16.06
N VAL A 184 6.29 -3.60 15.11
CA VAL A 184 6.55 -3.36 13.68
C VAL A 184 5.99 -2.01 13.25
N GLY A 185 4.78 -1.66 13.70
CA GLY A 185 4.16 -0.35 13.50
C GLY A 185 4.98 0.80 14.06
N ILE A 186 5.44 0.67 15.31
CA ILE A 186 6.25 1.68 15.98
C ILE A 186 7.60 1.84 15.28
N VAL A 187 8.33 0.74 15.01
CA VAL A 187 9.61 0.80 14.30
C VAL A 187 9.45 1.44 12.93
N TYR A 188 8.37 1.12 12.21
CA TYR A 188 8.07 1.76 10.93
C TYR A 188 7.82 3.28 11.08
N ALA A 189 6.93 3.68 12.00
CA ALA A 189 6.61 5.08 12.27
C ALA A 189 7.84 5.90 12.69
N PHE A 190 8.69 5.36 13.58
CA PHE A 190 9.92 5.99 14.03
C PHE A 190 11.00 6.03 12.94
N ALA A 191 11.22 4.93 12.20
CA ALA A 191 12.17 4.90 11.08
C ALA A 191 11.80 5.93 9.99
N TRP A 192 10.50 6.20 9.88
CA TRP A 192 9.92 7.11 8.91
C TRP A 192 10.00 8.59 9.31
N GLU A 193 9.60 8.96 10.54
CA GLU A 193 9.61 10.36 10.99
C GLU A 193 11.02 10.92 11.21
N SER A 194 12.02 10.08 11.54
CA SER A 194 13.26 10.58 12.15
C SER A 194 14.59 10.30 11.41
N LEU A 195 14.71 9.28 10.54
CA LEU A 195 16.07 8.80 10.17
C LEU A 195 16.43 8.72 8.68
N LEU A 196 15.52 8.31 7.78
CA LEU A 196 15.99 7.81 6.47
C LEU A 196 15.99 8.83 5.32
N GLY A 197 15.24 9.93 5.42
CA GLY A 197 15.12 10.91 4.32
C GLY A 197 16.17 12.01 4.30
N ARG A 198 16.74 12.37 5.46
CA ARG A 198 17.52 13.60 5.63
C ARG A 198 19.04 13.40 5.70
N PHE A 199 19.52 12.19 6.05
CA PHE A 199 20.94 12.01 6.42
C PHE A 199 21.76 11.07 5.52
N ILE A 200 21.13 10.21 4.70
CA ILE A 200 21.88 9.19 3.94
C ILE A 200 21.38 9.13 2.50
N GLY A 201 22.04 9.87 1.60
CA GLY A 201 21.68 9.97 0.18
C GLY A 201 21.59 8.63 -0.56
N GLY A 202 22.32 7.59 -0.08
CA GLY A 202 22.37 6.24 -0.68
C GLY A 202 21.20 5.30 -0.33
N ILE A 203 20.38 5.60 0.69
CA ILE A 203 19.27 4.71 1.10
C ILE A 203 18.06 4.82 0.14
N ARG A 204 18.01 5.86 -0.70
CA ARG A 204 16.96 6.03 -1.72
C ARG A 204 16.83 4.84 -2.67
N LEU A 205 17.96 4.18 -3.00
CA LEU A 205 18.01 2.98 -3.85
C LEU A 205 17.34 1.75 -3.22
N ILE A 206 17.09 1.76 -1.91
CA ILE A 206 16.46 0.64 -1.17
C ILE A 206 15.02 0.99 -0.78
N SER A 207 14.60 2.26 -0.93
CA SER A 207 13.29 2.71 -0.48
C SER A 207 12.19 2.32 -1.45
N ILE A 208 11.29 1.42 -1.03
CA ILE A 208 10.08 1.06 -1.79
C ILE A 208 9.24 2.30 -2.13
N ARG A 209 9.15 3.27 -1.21
CA ARG A 209 8.51 4.57 -1.47
C ARG A 209 9.11 5.26 -2.69
N HIS A 210 10.44 5.32 -2.79
CA HIS A 210 11.11 6.00 -3.91
C HIS A 210 10.75 5.34 -5.25
N TYR A 211 10.63 4.01 -5.29
CA TYR A 211 10.15 3.29 -6.48
C TYR A 211 8.68 3.57 -6.78
N VAL A 212 7.80 3.62 -5.77
CA VAL A 212 6.39 4.00 -5.95
C VAL A 212 6.26 5.42 -6.50
N GLN A 213 6.97 6.39 -5.92
CA GLN A 213 6.98 7.77 -6.40
C GLN A 213 7.61 7.88 -7.78
N SER A 214 8.66 7.08 -8.08
CA SER A 214 9.26 7.02 -9.42
C SER A 214 8.26 6.53 -10.47
N ILE A 215 7.48 5.47 -10.18
CA ILE A 215 6.42 5.00 -11.08
C ILE A 215 5.43 6.13 -11.35
N PHE A 216 5.00 6.84 -10.30
CA PHE A 216 4.04 7.92 -10.43
C PHE A 216 4.56 9.06 -11.31
N VAL A 217 5.70 9.66 -10.97
CA VAL A 217 6.21 10.83 -11.72
C VAL A 217 6.66 10.47 -13.14
N SER A 218 7.19 9.26 -13.35
CA SER A 218 7.61 8.83 -14.70
C SER A 218 6.44 8.41 -15.60
N MET A 219 5.29 8.02 -15.03
CA MET A 219 4.07 7.82 -15.80
C MET A 219 3.33 9.13 -16.07
N LEU A 220 3.48 10.11 -15.17
CA LEU A 220 2.94 11.45 -15.37
C LEU A 220 3.68 12.19 -16.48
N ASP A 221 5.00 11.95 -16.59
CA ASP A 221 5.90 12.53 -17.61
C ASP A 221 5.83 14.07 -17.68
N ASP A 222 5.71 14.68 -16.50
CA ASP A 222 5.56 16.13 -16.34
C ASP A 222 6.85 16.73 -15.75
N PRO A 223 7.54 17.64 -16.47
CA PRO A 223 8.79 18.26 -16.01
C PRO A 223 8.64 19.03 -14.70
N ASP A 224 7.45 19.56 -14.40
CA ASP A 224 7.21 20.36 -13.21
C ASP A 224 7.11 19.50 -11.94
N TRP A 225 6.79 18.20 -12.09
CA TRP A 225 6.64 17.26 -10.97
C TRP A 225 7.59 16.08 -11.11
N THR A 226 8.79 16.25 -10.57
CA THR A 226 9.82 15.21 -10.55
C THR A 226 10.34 14.93 -9.14
N ILE A 227 10.98 13.78 -8.97
CA ILE A 227 11.74 13.46 -7.76
C ILE A 227 13.21 13.28 -8.11
N ALA A 228 14.10 13.63 -7.18
CA ALA A 228 15.54 13.49 -7.37
C ALA A 228 15.92 12.02 -7.64
N ASN A 229 16.59 11.76 -8.77
CA ASN A 229 16.97 10.42 -9.23
C ASN A 229 15.76 9.47 -9.41
N ALA A 230 14.69 9.98 -10.02
CA ALA A 230 13.55 9.15 -10.42
C ALA A 230 14.00 8.02 -11.36
N PHE A 231 13.52 6.81 -11.10
CA PHE A 231 13.66 5.70 -12.03
C PHE A 231 12.58 5.77 -13.12
N THR A 232 12.84 5.15 -14.27
CA THR A 232 11.78 4.91 -15.25
C THR A 232 10.71 3.99 -14.66
N ALA A 233 9.45 4.17 -15.06
CA ALA A 233 8.32 3.37 -14.57
C ALA A 233 8.62 1.87 -14.67
N ARG A 234 9.16 1.44 -15.81
CA ARG A 234 9.52 0.03 -16.06
C ARG A 234 10.59 -0.47 -15.09
N ALA A 235 11.68 0.29 -14.90
CA ALA A 235 12.75 -0.12 -13.99
C ALA A 235 12.24 -0.21 -12.54
N ALA A 236 11.44 0.77 -12.10
CA ALA A 236 10.86 0.77 -10.77
C ALA A 236 9.89 -0.41 -10.53
N MET A 237 9.01 -0.72 -11.50
CA MET A 237 8.12 -1.88 -11.44
C MET A 237 8.89 -3.19 -11.36
N VAL A 238 9.92 -3.37 -12.18
CA VAL A 238 10.76 -4.58 -12.16
C VAL A 238 11.45 -4.74 -10.81
N THR A 239 12.04 -3.68 -10.28
CA THR A 239 12.70 -3.73 -8.96
C THR A 239 11.72 -4.07 -7.84
N ILE A 240 10.50 -3.52 -7.88
CA ILE A 240 9.44 -3.90 -6.93
C ILE A 240 9.10 -5.39 -7.05
N LEU A 241 8.92 -5.92 -8.26
CA LEU A 241 8.61 -7.33 -8.46
C LEU A 241 9.73 -8.24 -7.94
N VAL A 242 10.99 -7.87 -8.16
CA VAL A 242 12.15 -8.57 -7.59
C VAL A 242 12.09 -8.55 -6.05
N ALA A 243 11.83 -7.39 -5.44
CA ALA A 243 11.70 -7.27 -3.98
C ALA A 243 10.55 -8.12 -3.42
N VAL A 244 9.43 -8.23 -4.14
CA VAL A 244 8.29 -9.09 -3.79
C VAL A 244 8.71 -10.55 -3.81
N VAL A 245 9.34 -11.02 -4.89
CA VAL A 245 9.81 -12.41 -5.01
C VAL A 245 10.80 -12.76 -3.89
N LEU A 246 11.75 -11.87 -3.60
CA LEU A 246 12.71 -12.05 -2.50
C LEU A 246 12.03 -12.10 -1.14
N SER A 247 11.03 -11.26 -0.90
CA SER A 247 10.28 -11.25 0.36
C SER A 247 9.44 -12.51 0.56
N ILE A 248 8.80 -13.00 -0.50
CA ILE A 248 8.04 -14.26 -0.46
C ILE A 248 8.97 -15.46 -0.26
N ALA A 249 10.14 -15.46 -0.89
CA ALA A 249 11.17 -16.49 -0.69
C ALA A 249 11.67 -16.47 0.77
N LEU A 250 11.94 -15.29 1.32
CA LEU A 250 12.37 -15.12 2.71
C LEU A 250 11.30 -15.62 3.70
N ALA A 251 10.04 -15.24 3.48
CA ALA A 251 8.92 -15.70 4.30
C ALA A 251 8.77 -17.23 4.25
N THR A 252 8.89 -17.82 3.06
CA THR A 252 8.80 -19.27 2.86
C THR A 252 9.95 -20.00 3.56
N TRP A 253 11.18 -19.50 3.41
CA TRP A 253 12.36 -20.05 4.09
C TRP A 253 12.22 -19.97 5.60
N ARG A 254 11.78 -18.82 6.13
CA ARG A 254 11.61 -18.61 7.57
C ARG A 254 10.57 -19.55 8.16
N LEU A 255 9.44 -19.71 7.49
CA LEU A 255 8.37 -20.63 7.90
C LEU A 255 8.82 -22.11 7.86
N GLY A 256 9.73 -22.46 6.95
CA GLY A 256 10.34 -23.81 6.90
C GLY A 256 11.33 -24.08 8.04
N ARG A 257 11.93 -23.04 8.61
CA ARG A 257 12.90 -23.13 9.72
C ARG A 257 12.26 -23.08 11.11
N MET A 258 10.97 -22.76 11.22
CA MET A 258 10.26 -22.78 12.50
C MET A 258 10.05 -24.25 12.90
N GLN A 259 10.77 -24.69 13.94
CA GLN A 259 10.49 -25.95 14.62
C GLN A 259 9.13 -25.80 15.31
N LEU A 260 8.16 -26.55 14.80
CA LEU A 260 6.79 -26.56 15.29
C LEU A 260 6.63 -27.88 16.04
N ASP A 261 7.37 -28.01 17.14
CA ASP A 261 7.34 -29.15 18.07
C ASP A 261 6.35 -28.87 19.21
#